data_AF-A0AA86VQN9-F1
#
_entry.id   AF-A0AA86VQN9-F1
#
_cell.length_a   1.000
_cell.length_b   1.000
_cell.length_c   1.000
_cell.angle_alpha   90.00
_cell.angle_beta   90.00
_cell.angle_gamma   90.00
#
_symmetry.space_group_name_H-M   'P 1'
#
loop_
_entity.id
_entity.type
_entity.pdbx_description
1 polymer ?
#
loop_
_entity_poly.entity_id
_entity_poly.type
_entity_poly.pdbx_seq_one_letter_code
_entity_poly.pdbx_strand_id
1 'polypeptide(L)'
;MRGPLGAVIGRYPSSDGTTHLGGIIRHNRKCRDIAVLVIFIAFWIAMVVNSSFAFSRGNPSRLTYGLDYKGNVCGEKHAVQDLRELELRYWLNPNQVYQSGLKDSQFKLANARSICLLDCPIPSEDSLTWVCDYPEGDIRVSLNDWIDMNYDYFEFLTPEMRNSSLQLQGPCYPVIFPSVNVYWSCQFIARASNVSLKHWQQMGGVKINEDIVIDKSIHEYINSQSAVLKRYMADIGKSWPVLIVCGGILPLFLSVIWLLMIRHFVAAMPWVTVVLFDVLIISVTMFFYLKVGWIGNDAISPIIGEHDPYIHVSVRELTHLRVVTVLMSFIMLVAILTSIAIVRRILMATS
;
A
#
# COMPACT_ATOMS: atom_id res chain seq x y z
N MET A 1 -41.76 36.26 -2.34
CA MET A 1 -40.87 37.33 -2.82
C MET A 1 -39.82 36.70 -3.72
N ARG A 2 -40.01 36.80 -5.05
CA ARG A 2 -39.16 36.26 -6.11
C ARG A 2 -38.50 37.46 -6.79
N GLY A 3 -37.18 37.50 -6.84
CA GLY A 3 -36.43 38.48 -7.64
C GLY A 3 -36.40 38.08 -9.13
N PRO A 4 -36.40 39.02 -10.08
CA PRO A 4 -36.44 38.72 -11.50
C PRO A 4 -35.03 38.54 -12.10
N LEU A 5 -34.97 37.62 -13.06
CA LEU A 5 -33.88 37.39 -14.00
C LEU A 5 -33.73 38.58 -14.95
N GLY A 6 -32.51 39.11 -15.10
CA GLY A 6 -32.16 40.12 -16.10
C GLY A 6 -31.32 39.53 -17.22
N ALA A 7 -31.86 39.53 -18.44
CA ALA A 7 -31.20 39.14 -19.67
C ALA A 7 -30.14 40.17 -20.09
N VAL A 8 -28.96 39.71 -20.55
CA VAL A 8 -27.99 40.57 -21.25
C VAL A 8 -27.94 40.16 -22.71
N ILE A 9 -28.69 40.91 -23.51
CA ILE A 9 -28.68 40.88 -24.97
C ILE A 9 -27.34 41.45 -25.46
N GLY A 10 -26.57 40.63 -26.18
CA GLY A 10 -25.39 41.08 -26.90
C GLY A 10 -25.78 42.02 -28.04
N ARG A 11 -25.25 43.25 -28.01
CA ARG A 11 -25.38 44.24 -29.07
C ARG A 11 -24.03 44.31 -29.79
N TYR A 12 -23.95 43.76 -31.00
CA TYR A 12 -22.85 44.07 -31.94
C TYR A 12 -23.10 45.47 -32.53
N PRO A 13 -22.11 46.38 -32.57
CA PRO A 13 -22.15 47.50 -33.50
C PRO A 13 -21.42 47.13 -34.80
N SER A 14 -22.10 47.42 -35.90
CA SER A 14 -21.59 47.39 -37.26
C SER A 14 -20.60 48.51 -37.51
N SER A 15 -19.57 48.18 -38.31
CA SER A 15 -18.72 49.02 -39.17
C SER A 15 -18.93 50.53 -39.15
N ASP A 16 -17.87 51.26 -38.78
CA ASP A 16 -17.45 52.43 -39.55
C ASP A 16 -15.93 52.60 -39.47
N GLY A 17 -15.31 52.84 -40.63
CA GLY A 17 -13.87 52.91 -40.79
C GLY A 17 -13.31 54.21 -40.22
N THR A 18 -12.42 54.11 -39.23
CA THR A 18 -11.32 55.06 -39.02
C THR A 18 -10.19 54.34 -38.30
N THR A 19 -9.01 54.45 -38.87
CA THR A 19 -7.75 53.89 -38.41
C THR A 19 -7.38 54.49 -37.05
N HIS A 20 -7.69 53.79 -35.96
CA HIS A 20 -7.09 54.06 -34.65
C HIS A 20 -6.09 52.96 -34.30
N LEU A 21 -4.82 53.35 -34.43
CA LEU A 21 -3.63 52.72 -33.90
C LEU A 21 -3.90 52.04 -32.54
N GLY A 22 -3.64 50.73 -32.48
CA GLY A 22 -3.09 50.03 -31.32
C GLY A 22 -3.57 50.46 -29.94
N GLY A 23 -4.86 50.29 -29.65
CA GLY A 23 -5.34 50.28 -28.27
C GLY A 23 -4.95 48.97 -27.58
N ILE A 24 -3.70 48.84 -27.12
CA ILE A 24 -3.38 47.86 -26.08
C ILE A 24 -4.32 48.18 -24.91
N ILE A 25 -5.30 47.30 -24.65
CA ILE A 25 -6.16 47.41 -23.48
C ILE A 25 -5.27 47.23 -22.24
N ARG A 26 -4.62 48.30 -21.79
CA ARG A 26 -3.97 48.39 -20.47
C ARG A 26 -5.07 48.53 -19.43
N HIS A 27 -5.74 47.42 -19.14
CA HIS A 27 -6.41 47.33 -17.85
C HIS A 27 -5.33 47.24 -16.78
N ASN A 28 -5.32 48.18 -15.84
CA ASN A 28 -4.66 48.03 -14.54
C ASN A 28 -5.33 46.84 -13.83
N ARG A 29 -4.91 45.61 -14.17
CA ARG A 29 -5.33 44.39 -13.50
C ARG A 29 -4.75 44.44 -12.10
N LYS A 30 -5.50 45.01 -11.15
CA LYS A 30 -5.16 44.89 -9.72
C LYS A 30 -5.41 43.43 -9.32
N CYS A 31 -4.42 42.78 -8.71
CA CYS A 31 -4.59 41.43 -8.15
C CYS A 31 -5.75 41.45 -7.16
N ARG A 32 -6.87 40.83 -7.53
CA ARG A 32 -8.11 40.82 -6.73
C ARG A 32 -8.06 39.81 -5.57
N ASP A 33 -7.07 38.94 -5.55
CA ASP A 33 -7.00 37.79 -4.63
C ASP A 33 -5.83 37.83 -3.64
N ILE A 34 -5.42 39.03 -3.20
CA ILE A 34 -4.36 39.16 -2.18
C ILE A 34 -4.79 38.53 -0.85
N ALA A 35 -6.06 38.72 -0.44
CA ALA A 35 -6.58 38.11 0.79
C ALA A 35 -6.59 36.58 0.73
N VAL A 36 -6.97 36.01 -0.41
CA VAL A 36 -6.97 34.56 -0.64
C VAL A 36 -5.53 34.02 -0.68
N LEU A 37 -4.60 34.76 -1.30
CA LEU A 37 -3.18 34.42 -1.31
C LEU A 37 -2.59 34.35 0.11
N VAL A 38 -2.95 35.31 0.98
CA VAL A 38 -2.51 35.31 2.39
C VAL A 38 -3.04 34.08 3.14
N ILE A 39 -4.32 33.74 2.95
CA ILE A 39 -4.90 32.53 3.57
C ILE A 39 -4.21 31.26 3.06
N PHE A 40 -3.93 31.19 1.76
CA PHE A 40 -3.20 30.07 1.17
C PHE A 40 -1.80 29.90 1.75
N ILE A 41 -1.03 30.99 1.87
CA ILE A 41 0.30 30.97 2.48
C ILE A 41 0.22 30.55 3.95
N ALA A 42 -0.73 31.09 4.72
CA ALA A 42 -0.93 30.71 6.12
C ALA A 42 -1.25 29.21 6.27
N PHE A 43 -2.08 28.65 5.38
CA PHE A 43 -2.36 27.21 5.34
C PHE A 43 -1.10 26.38 5.07
N TRP A 44 -0.27 26.78 4.10
CA TRP A 44 1.00 26.09 3.84
C TRP A 44 1.97 26.14 5.02
N ILE A 45 2.08 27.30 5.67
CA ILE A 45 2.91 27.43 6.88
C ILE A 45 2.40 26.48 7.96
N ALA A 46 1.09 26.44 8.21
CA ALA A 46 0.50 25.53 9.18
C ALA A 46 0.77 24.05 8.83
N MET A 47 0.66 23.66 7.56
CA MET A 47 0.96 22.31 7.11
C MET A 47 2.44 21.95 7.33
N VAL A 48 3.36 22.85 7.00
CA VAL A 48 4.81 22.63 7.19
C VAL A 48 5.13 22.50 8.68
N VAL A 49 4.62 23.39 9.53
CA VAL A 49 4.84 23.34 10.98
C VAL A 49 4.29 22.04 11.58
N ASN A 50 3.05 21.68 11.26
CA ASN A 50 2.43 20.44 11.74
C ASN A 50 3.20 19.20 11.27
N SER A 51 3.63 19.17 10.01
CA SER A 51 4.43 18.07 9.47
C SER A 51 5.78 17.98 10.15
N SER A 52 6.50 19.10 10.29
CA SER A 52 7.80 19.15 10.98
C SER A 52 7.68 18.71 12.43
N PHE A 53 6.64 19.10 13.15
CA PHE A 53 6.40 18.63 14.51
C PHE A 53 6.13 17.11 14.55
N ALA A 54 5.29 16.61 13.64
CA ALA A 54 4.99 15.19 13.54
C ALA A 54 6.23 14.34 13.21
N PHE A 55 7.10 14.80 12.30
CA PHE A 55 8.33 14.08 11.94
C PHE A 55 9.43 14.21 13.00
N SER A 56 9.55 15.35 13.67
CA SER A 56 10.61 15.57 14.67
C SER A 56 10.34 14.88 16.00
N ARG A 57 9.07 14.76 16.41
CA ARG A 57 8.70 14.11 17.68
C ARG A 57 8.05 12.74 17.51
N GLY A 58 7.47 12.47 16.36
CA GLY A 58 6.86 11.18 16.06
C GLY A 58 7.89 10.18 15.51
N ASN A 59 7.48 8.92 15.46
CA ASN A 59 8.21 7.88 14.76
C ASN A 59 7.33 7.36 13.59
N PRO A 60 7.66 7.70 12.32
CA PRO A 60 6.87 7.27 11.17
C PRO A 60 6.88 5.75 10.98
N SER A 61 7.91 5.04 11.46
CA SER A 61 8.01 3.57 11.38
C SER A 61 6.86 2.85 12.08
N ARG A 62 6.17 3.49 13.05
CA ARG A 62 4.98 2.93 13.73
C ARG A 62 3.75 2.77 12.81
N LEU A 63 3.76 3.44 11.66
CA LEU A 63 2.70 3.32 10.66
C LEU A 63 2.87 2.05 9.84
N THR A 64 4.09 1.57 9.64
CA THR A 64 4.37 0.41 8.77
C THR A 64 4.68 -0.84 9.58
N TYR A 65 5.46 -0.72 10.65
CA TYR A 65 5.95 -1.85 11.44
C TYR A 65 5.07 -2.14 12.67
N GLY A 66 5.17 -3.38 13.16
CA GLY A 66 4.53 -3.83 14.39
C GLY A 66 5.25 -3.36 15.65
N LEU A 67 4.62 -3.59 16.79
CA LEU A 67 5.21 -3.39 18.11
C LEU A 67 5.46 -4.76 18.76
N ASP A 68 6.50 -4.86 19.57
CA ASP A 68 6.71 -5.99 20.48
C ASP A 68 5.92 -5.81 21.79
N TYR A 69 6.03 -6.80 22.68
CA TYR A 69 5.39 -6.81 24.01
C TYR A 69 5.93 -5.74 24.96
N LYS A 70 7.07 -5.11 24.62
CA LYS A 70 7.67 -3.99 25.36
C LYS A 70 7.27 -2.63 24.80
N GLY A 71 6.59 -2.59 23.66
CA GLY A 71 6.19 -1.38 22.97
C GLY A 71 7.28 -0.78 22.06
N ASN A 72 8.37 -1.49 21.80
CA ASN A 72 9.35 -1.13 20.79
C ASN A 72 8.83 -1.43 19.39
N VAL A 73 9.32 -0.70 18.40
CA VAL A 73 8.97 -0.90 16.99
C VAL A 73 9.93 -1.92 16.38
N CYS A 74 9.40 -2.94 15.69
CA CYS A 74 10.23 -3.90 14.95
C CYS A 74 10.99 -3.19 13.83
N GLY A 75 12.27 -3.55 13.61
CA GLY A 75 13.16 -2.90 12.62
C GLY A 75 13.79 -1.58 13.07
N GLU A 76 13.56 -1.15 14.31
CA GLU A 76 14.06 0.14 14.81
C GLU A 76 15.46 0.04 15.42
N LYS A 77 16.35 0.96 15.03
CA LYS A 77 17.76 1.00 15.48
C LYS A 77 17.94 1.57 16.90
N HIS A 78 16.98 2.35 17.38
CA HIS A 78 17.07 3.10 18.64
C HIS A 78 16.16 2.55 19.74
N ALA A 79 15.67 1.32 19.58
CA ALA A 79 14.97 0.64 20.66
C ALA A 79 15.94 0.31 21.82
N VAL A 80 15.39 -0.02 22.99
CA VAL A 80 16.17 -0.45 24.18
C VAL A 80 17.11 -1.63 23.87
N GLN A 81 16.78 -2.39 22.82
CA GLN A 81 17.59 -3.43 22.19
C GLN A 81 17.69 -3.10 20.69
N ASP A 82 18.81 -3.41 20.03
CA ASP A 82 18.96 -3.17 18.59
C ASP A 82 18.09 -4.16 17.81
N LEU A 83 16.95 -3.71 17.29
CA LEU A 83 15.97 -4.52 16.56
C LEU A 83 16.09 -4.33 15.05
N ARG A 84 17.19 -3.77 14.56
CA ARG A 84 17.36 -3.40 13.14
C ARG A 84 17.10 -4.54 12.17
N GLU A 85 17.47 -5.76 12.53
CA GLU A 85 17.33 -6.95 11.67
C GLU A 85 16.00 -7.69 11.92
N LEU A 86 15.32 -7.38 13.03
CA LEU A 86 14.10 -8.03 13.49
C LEU A 86 12.89 -7.20 13.04
N GLU A 87 12.54 -7.29 11.76
CA GLU A 87 11.52 -6.43 11.14
C GLU A 87 10.08 -7.00 11.24
N LEU A 88 9.93 -8.30 11.51
CA LEU A 88 8.63 -8.99 11.49
C LEU A 88 8.01 -9.10 12.87
N ARG A 89 6.75 -8.66 13.02
CA ARG A 89 5.98 -8.90 14.24
C ARG A 89 5.33 -10.29 14.24
N TYR A 90 5.58 -11.09 15.26
CA TYR A 90 4.94 -12.38 15.51
C TYR A 90 4.10 -12.36 16.80
N TRP A 91 2.95 -13.03 16.83
CA TRP A 91 2.13 -13.20 18.05
C TRP A 91 2.51 -14.50 18.75
N LEU A 92 2.92 -14.41 20.02
CA LEU A 92 3.44 -15.55 20.77
C LEU A 92 2.33 -16.47 21.29
N ASN A 93 1.25 -15.90 21.80
CA ASN A 93 0.19 -16.65 22.47
C ASN A 93 -1.05 -16.83 21.56
N PRO A 94 -1.29 -18.04 21.01
CA PRO A 94 -2.42 -18.27 20.11
C PRO A 94 -3.78 -18.11 20.80
N ASN A 95 -3.87 -18.42 22.10
CA ASN A 95 -5.11 -18.28 22.86
C ASN A 95 -5.51 -16.81 23.04
N GLN A 96 -4.55 -15.89 23.17
CA GLN A 96 -4.83 -14.45 23.18
C GLN A 96 -5.34 -13.95 21.83
N VAL A 97 -4.77 -14.45 20.74
CA VAL A 97 -5.24 -14.14 19.38
C VAL A 97 -6.65 -14.69 19.14
N TYR A 98 -6.91 -15.92 19.58
CA TYR A 98 -8.25 -16.52 19.55
C TYR A 98 -9.25 -15.70 20.36
N GLN A 99 -8.90 -15.33 21.60
CA GLN A 99 -9.77 -14.54 22.46
C GLN A 99 -10.16 -13.23 21.80
N SER A 100 -9.24 -12.56 21.11
CA SER A 100 -9.53 -11.30 20.42
C SER A 100 -10.58 -11.40 19.30
N GLY A 101 -10.90 -12.61 18.83
CA GLY A 101 -11.95 -12.85 17.83
C GLY A 101 -13.32 -13.15 18.40
N LEU A 102 -13.43 -13.36 19.72
CA LEU A 102 -14.70 -13.64 20.37
C LEU A 102 -15.49 -12.34 20.53
N LYS A 103 -16.75 -12.36 20.06
CA LYS A 103 -17.65 -11.18 20.08
C LYS A 103 -17.88 -10.59 21.47
N ASP A 104 -17.80 -11.42 22.52
CA ASP A 104 -18.05 -11.01 23.91
C ASP A 104 -16.77 -10.74 24.71
N SER A 105 -15.59 -10.84 24.09
CA SER A 105 -14.33 -10.56 24.77
C SER A 105 -13.99 -9.06 24.74
N GLN A 106 -13.46 -8.53 25.84
CA GLN A 106 -12.87 -7.18 25.86
C GLN A 106 -11.41 -7.17 25.36
N PHE A 107 -10.86 -8.32 25.00
CA PHE A 107 -9.46 -8.46 24.63
C PHE A 107 -9.24 -8.03 23.18
N LYS A 108 -8.34 -7.07 22.95
CA LYS A 108 -8.01 -6.58 21.60
C LYS A 108 -6.74 -7.24 21.09
N LEU A 109 -6.69 -7.57 19.80
CA LEU A 109 -5.49 -8.15 19.17
C LEU A 109 -4.25 -7.25 19.30
N ALA A 110 -4.44 -5.93 19.40
CA ALA A 110 -3.35 -4.98 19.65
C ALA A 110 -2.66 -5.17 21.01
N ASN A 111 -3.33 -5.84 21.97
CA ASN A 111 -2.80 -6.15 23.29
C ASN A 111 -2.30 -7.60 23.39
N ALA A 112 -2.46 -8.39 22.33
CA ALA A 112 -1.89 -9.74 22.29
C ALA A 112 -0.36 -9.64 22.34
N ARG A 113 0.27 -10.52 23.12
CA ARG A 113 1.72 -10.52 23.28
C ARG A 113 2.39 -10.78 21.93
N SER A 114 3.22 -9.85 21.49
CA SER A 114 3.96 -9.94 20.23
C SER A 114 5.46 -9.77 20.43
N ILE A 115 6.26 -10.28 19.50
CA ILE A 115 7.72 -10.17 19.49
C ILE A 115 8.20 -9.84 18.07
N CYS A 116 9.40 -9.29 17.93
CA CYS A 116 10.02 -9.03 16.63
C CYS A 116 10.97 -10.19 16.27
N LEU A 117 10.87 -10.69 15.03
CA LEU A 117 11.66 -11.81 14.48
C LEU A 117 12.23 -11.41 13.10
N LEU A 118 13.24 -12.15 12.62
CA LEU A 118 13.75 -12.01 11.26
C LEU A 118 12.80 -12.65 10.26
N ASP A 119 12.37 -13.87 10.55
CA ASP A 119 11.50 -14.68 9.72
C ASP A 119 10.30 -15.22 10.50
N CYS A 120 9.22 -15.52 9.77
CA CYS A 120 8.02 -16.07 10.39
C CYS A 120 8.23 -17.55 10.73
N PRO A 121 8.01 -17.95 12.00
CA PRO A 121 8.25 -19.32 12.43
C PRO A 121 7.22 -20.27 11.82
N ILE A 122 7.70 -21.45 11.44
CA ILE A 122 6.92 -22.53 10.86
C ILE A 122 7.08 -23.76 11.77
N PRO A 123 6.00 -24.50 12.08
CA PRO A 123 6.11 -25.74 12.85
C PRO A 123 6.99 -26.76 12.11
N SER A 124 7.86 -27.44 12.86
CA SER A 124 8.64 -28.57 12.34
C SER A 124 7.73 -29.78 12.07
N GLU A 125 8.14 -30.65 11.15
CA GLU A 125 7.42 -31.88 10.81
C GLU A 125 7.58 -32.98 11.88
N ASP A 126 8.69 -32.95 12.65
CA ASP A 126 9.08 -34.03 13.56
C ASP A 126 9.13 -33.62 15.05
N SER A 127 9.26 -32.32 15.33
CA SER A 127 9.48 -31.81 16.69
C SER A 127 8.64 -30.58 17.00
N LEU A 128 8.48 -30.28 18.29
CA LEU A 128 7.86 -29.02 18.69
C LEU A 128 8.92 -27.91 18.70
N THR A 129 8.74 -26.92 17.85
CA THR A 129 9.55 -25.70 17.82
C THR A 129 9.00 -24.65 18.78
N TRP A 130 9.89 -23.89 19.41
CA TRP A 130 9.52 -22.84 20.35
C TRP A 130 10.02 -21.48 19.86
N VAL A 131 9.29 -20.43 20.27
CA VAL A 131 9.78 -19.05 20.20
C VAL A 131 9.76 -18.51 21.62
N CYS A 132 10.92 -18.12 22.10
CA CYS A 132 11.10 -17.58 23.43
C CYS A 132 11.23 -16.07 23.42
N ASP A 133 10.85 -15.46 24.55
CA ASP A 133 11.02 -14.02 24.79
C ASP A 133 12.49 -13.62 24.67
N TYR A 134 12.76 -12.32 24.49
CA TYR A 134 14.12 -11.80 24.49
C TYR A 134 14.90 -12.24 25.76
N PRO A 135 16.19 -12.58 25.63
CA PRO A 135 16.98 -13.10 26.74
C PRO A 135 17.22 -12.01 27.79
N GLU A 136 16.49 -12.09 28.91
CA GLU A 136 16.50 -11.10 29.98
C GLU A 136 16.53 -11.75 31.36
N GLY A 137 17.00 -11.00 32.35
CA GLY A 137 17.06 -11.46 33.75
C GLY A 137 18.11 -12.54 33.95
N ASP A 138 17.68 -13.72 34.40
CA ASP A 138 18.56 -14.86 34.70
C ASP A 138 19.13 -15.54 33.44
N ILE A 139 18.56 -15.24 32.27
CA ILE A 139 18.99 -15.77 30.98
C ILE A 139 20.09 -14.86 30.42
N ARG A 140 21.36 -15.27 30.55
CA ARG A 140 22.53 -14.51 30.07
C ARG A 140 22.94 -14.88 28.65
N VAL A 141 22.02 -14.75 27.70
CA VAL A 141 22.27 -14.97 26.27
C VAL A 141 22.26 -13.60 25.57
N SER A 142 23.17 -13.37 24.63
CA SER A 142 23.14 -12.13 23.85
C SER A 142 22.00 -12.13 22.83
N LEU A 143 21.58 -10.97 22.34
CA LEU A 143 20.52 -10.91 21.31
C LEU A 143 20.91 -11.68 20.04
N ASN A 144 22.18 -11.62 19.64
CA ASN A 144 22.68 -12.32 18.46
C ASN A 144 22.71 -13.83 18.67
N ASP A 145 23.17 -14.30 19.83
CA ASP A 145 23.14 -15.73 20.13
C ASP A 145 21.68 -16.25 20.18
N TRP A 146 20.74 -15.44 20.67
CA TRP A 146 19.31 -15.77 20.64
C TRP A 146 18.77 -15.91 19.21
N ILE A 147 19.22 -15.05 18.29
CA ILE A 147 18.91 -15.17 16.86
C ILE A 147 19.53 -16.44 16.27
N ASP A 148 20.79 -16.73 16.58
CA ASP A 148 21.52 -17.91 16.07
C ASP A 148 20.93 -19.22 16.56
N MET A 149 20.33 -19.23 17.75
CA MET A 149 19.54 -20.35 18.29
C MET A 149 18.12 -20.43 17.72
N ASN A 150 17.79 -19.65 16.68
CA ASN A 150 16.45 -19.58 16.10
C ASN A 150 15.36 -19.30 17.14
N TYR A 151 15.66 -18.41 18.09
CA TYR A 151 14.77 -17.96 19.15
C TYR A 151 14.37 -19.03 20.18
N ASP A 152 14.98 -20.21 20.14
CA ASP A 152 14.65 -21.35 21.00
C ASP A 152 15.76 -21.58 22.04
N TYR A 153 15.41 -21.43 23.31
CA TYR A 153 16.24 -21.84 24.44
C TYR A 153 15.44 -22.64 25.48
N PHE A 154 14.32 -23.26 25.06
CA PHE A 154 13.39 -23.94 25.96
C PHE A 154 14.06 -25.06 26.78
N GLU A 155 15.02 -25.77 26.18
CA GLU A 155 15.76 -26.84 26.86
C GLU A 155 16.59 -26.34 28.05
N PHE A 156 17.09 -25.11 27.97
CA PHE A 156 17.92 -24.47 28.99
C PHE A 156 17.12 -23.85 30.15
N LEU A 157 15.78 -23.88 30.07
CA LEU A 157 14.91 -23.36 31.12
C LEU A 157 14.92 -24.22 32.38
N THR A 158 14.74 -23.55 33.53
CA THR A 158 14.44 -24.23 34.80
C THR A 158 13.08 -24.94 34.74
N PRO A 159 12.86 -25.99 35.55
CA PRO A 159 11.59 -26.71 35.58
C PRO A 159 10.37 -25.81 35.85
N GLU A 160 10.53 -24.77 36.67
CA GLU A 160 9.48 -23.78 36.98
C GLU A 160 9.12 -22.94 35.76
N MET A 161 10.11 -22.39 35.05
CA MET A 161 9.91 -21.62 33.82
C MET A 161 9.31 -22.47 32.69
N ARG A 162 9.68 -23.76 32.64
CA ARG A 162 9.10 -24.73 31.70
C ARG A 162 7.61 -24.93 31.96
N ASN A 163 7.21 -25.08 33.23
CA ASN A 163 5.80 -25.21 33.60
C ASN A 163 4.99 -23.94 33.28
N SER A 164 5.57 -22.75 33.52
CA SER A 164 4.96 -21.47 33.12
C SER A 164 4.77 -21.36 31.60
N SER A 165 5.76 -21.80 30.82
CA SER A 165 5.70 -21.84 29.35
C SER A 165 4.58 -22.77 28.87
N LEU A 166 4.40 -23.93 29.51
CA LEU A 166 3.29 -24.87 29.24
C LEU A 166 1.91 -24.28 29.54
N GLN A 167 1.82 -23.26 30.40
CA GLN A 167 0.60 -22.49 30.67
C GLN A 167 0.42 -21.27 29.75
N LEU A 168 1.28 -21.10 28.73
CA LEU A 168 1.31 -19.93 27.84
C LEU A 168 1.50 -18.59 28.59
N GLN A 169 2.21 -18.62 29.71
CA GLN A 169 2.58 -17.43 30.49
C GLN A 169 4.01 -16.93 30.17
N GLY A 170 4.77 -17.71 29.39
CA GLY A 170 6.16 -17.44 29.03
C GLY A 170 7.17 -18.12 29.97
N PRO A 171 8.48 -18.00 29.69
CA PRO A 171 9.07 -17.15 28.66
C PRO A 171 9.05 -17.74 27.24
N CYS A 172 8.78 -19.04 27.07
CA CYS A 172 8.74 -19.69 25.76
C CYS A 172 7.32 -20.10 25.34
N TYR A 173 7.05 -20.03 24.04
CA TYR A 173 5.74 -20.31 23.46
C TYR A 173 5.87 -21.30 22.30
N PRO A 174 4.94 -22.27 22.18
CA PRO A 174 5.02 -23.29 21.13
C PRO A 174 4.59 -22.73 19.77
N VAL A 175 5.29 -23.12 18.71
CA VAL A 175 4.89 -22.82 17.32
C VAL A 175 3.91 -23.90 16.85
N ILE A 176 2.62 -23.62 17.01
CA ILE A 176 1.55 -24.58 16.64
C ILE A 176 0.98 -24.29 15.26
N PHE A 177 0.76 -23.01 14.96
CA PHE A 177 0.18 -22.56 13.70
C PHE A 177 1.31 -22.17 12.74
N PRO A 178 1.29 -22.65 11.49
CA PRO A 178 2.18 -22.12 10.47
C PRO A 178 1.85 -20.65 10.24
N SER A 179 2.89 -19.84 10.06
CA SER A 179 2.74 -18.39 9.87
C SER A 179 3.45 -17.92 8.61
N VAL A 180 2.88 -16.89 7.98
CA VAL A 180 3.40 -16.29 6.75
C VAL A 180 3.61 -14.80 6.92
N ASN A 181 4.65 -14.26 6.30
CA ASN A 181 4.93 -12.84 6.31
C ASN A 181 3.93 -12.10 5.42
N VAL A 182 3.08 -11.29 6.04
CA VAL A 182 2.12 -10.43 5.35
C VAL A 182 2.25 -9.03 5.94
N TYR A 183 2.93 -8.15 5.21
CA TYR A 183 3.21 -6.76 5.60
C TYR A 183 3.93 -6.61 6.94
N TRP A 184 5.14 -7.19 7.06
CA TRP A 184 5.99 -7.07 8.25
C TRP A 184 5.34 -7.63 9.53
N SER A 185 4.40 -8.55 9.35
CA SER A 185 3.69 -9.24 10.42
C SER A 185 3.45 -10.69 10.02
N CYS A 186 3.78 -11.60 10.91
CA CYS A 186 3.54 -13.02 10.76
C CYS A 186 2.08 -13.33 11.11
N GLN A 187 1.31 -13.74 10.10
CA GLN A 187 -0.09 -14.08 10.25
C GLN A 187 -0.24 -15.59 10.32
N PHE A 188 -1.04 -16.08 11.28
CA PHE A 188 -1.35 -17.49 11.38
C PHE A 188 -2.21 -17.95 10.21
N ILE A 189 -1.90 -19.13 9.69
CA ILE A 189 -2.78 -19.85 8.78
C ILE A 189 -3.76 -20.65 9.65
N ALA A 190 -5.04 -20.68 9.25
CA ALA A 190 -6.16 -21.19 10.05
C ALA A 190 -6.08 -22.64 10.57
N ARG A 191 -5.02 -23.39 10.23
CA ARG A 191 -4.89 -24.82 10.56
C ARG A 191 -3.63 -25.07 11.40
N ALA A 192 -3.82 -25.57 12.62
CA ALA A 192 -2.72 -26.03 13.47
C ALA A 192 -2.01 -27.24 12.84
N SER A 193 -0.70 -27.38 13.10
CA SER A 193 0.02 -28.61 12.77
C SER A 193 -0.35 -29.71 13.77
N ASN A 194 -0.80 -30.85 13.24
CA ASN A 194 -1.20 -32.00 14.06
C ASN A 194 -0.03 -32.54 14.90
N VAL A 195 1.20 -32.47 14.37
CA VAL A 195 2.39 -33.00 15.03
C VAL A 195 2.76 -32.11 16.23
N SER A 196 2.90 -30.80 16.00
CA SER A 196 3.24 -29.84 17.05
C SER A 196 2.18 -29.83 18.16
N LEU A 197 0.90 -29.88 17.80
CA LEU A 197 -0.20 -29.96 18.75
C LEU A 197 -0.17 -31.24 19.59
N LYS A 198 0.09 -32.40 18.98
CA LYS A 198 0.18 -33.67 19.70
C LYS A 198 1.34 -33.66 20.70
N HIS A 199 2.51 -33.17 20.30
CA HIS A 199 3.66 -33.03 21.19
C HIS A 199 3.39 -32.06 22.34
N TRP A 200 2.72 -30.94 22.06
CA TRP A 200 2.29 -29.98 23.08
C TRP A 200 1.37 -30.61 24.13
N GLN A 201 0.36 -31.38 23.68
CA GLN A 201 -0.55 -32.10 24.58
C GLN A 201 0.16 -33.18 25.39
N GLN A 202 1.11 -33.91 24.79
CA GLN A 202 1.92 -34.91 25.49
C GLN A 202 2.79 -34.29 26.60
N MET A 203 3.24 -33.06 26.42
CA MET A 203 3.98 -32.31 27.45
C MET A 203 3.09 -31.68 28.53
N GLY A 204 1.76 -31.90 28.48
CA GLY A 204 0.82 -31.36 29.47
C GLY A 204 0.53 -29.87 29.28
N GLY A 205 0.72 -29.35 28.08
CA GLY A 205 0.41 -27.96 27.75
C GLY A 205 -1.08 -27.64 27.87
N VAL A 206 -1.40 -26.38 28.19
CA VAL A 206 -2.79 -25.90 28.26
C VAL A 206 -3.51 -26.07 26.92
N LYS A 207 -4.82 -26.29 26.96
CA LYS A 207 -5.63 -26.46 25.75
C LYS A 207 -5.53 -25.21 24.84
N ILE A 208 -5.21 -25.44 23.57
CA ILE A 208 -5.18 -24.41 22.53
C ILE A 208 -6.48 -24.49 21.73
N ASN A 209 -7.11 -23.34 21.50
CA ASN A 209 -8.31 -23.26 20.66
C ASN A 209 -7.92 -23.19 19.18
N GLU A 210 -8.42 -24.12 18.37
CA GLU A 210 -8.07 -24.25 16.93
C GLU A 210 -9.19 -23.79 15.99
N ASP A 211 -10.25 -23.16 16.51
CA ASP A 211 -11.41 -22.79 15.71
C ASP A 211 -11.09 -21.68 14.69
N ILE A 212 -11.89 -21.64 13.61
CA ILE A 212 -11.85 -20.67 12.49
C ILE A 212 -11.88 -19.20 12.97
N VAL A 213 -12.25 -18.95 14.22
CA VAL A 213 -12.27 -17.62 14.85
C VAL A 213 -10.89 -16.96 14.83
N ILE A 214 -9.78 -17.72 14.85
CA ILE A 214 -8.41 -17.16 14.70
C ILE A 214 -8.24 -16.49 13.33
N ASP A 215 -8.68 -17.16 12.27
CA ASP A 215 -8.60 -16.61 10.91
C ASP A 215 -9.48 -15.36 10.77
N LYS A 216 -10.70 -15.42 11.34
CA LYS A 216 -11.63 -14.29 11.32
C LYS A 216 -11.11 -13.09 12.11
N SER A 217 -10.50 -13.30 13.28
CA SER A 217 -9.99 -12.20 14.12
C SER A 217 -8.81 -11.49 13.49
N ILE A 218 -7.92 -12.27 12.87
CA ILE A 218 -6.80 -11.77 12.09
C ILE A 218 -7.33 -10.99 10.88
N HIS A 219 -8.26 -11.56 10.10
CA HIS A 219 -8.88 -10.87 8.96
C HIS A 219 -9.62 -9.58 9.36
N GLU A 220 -10.34 -9.57 10.48
CA GLU A 220 -11.08 -8.40 10.97
C GLU A 220 -10.13 -7.29 11.45
N TYR A 221 -9.06 -7.64 12.15
CA TYR A 221 -8.01 -6.70 12.51
C TYR A 221 -7.28 -6.13 11.29
N ILE A 222 -6.99 -6.98 10.32
CA ILE A 222 -6.32 -6.62 9.07
C ILE A 222 -7.20 -5.73 8.17
N ASN A 223 -8.50 -5.95 8.17
CA ASN A 223 -9.46 -5.17 7.39
C ASN A 223 -9.97 -3.93 8.14
N SER A 224 -9.51 -3.70 9.37
CA SER A 224 -9.80 -2.46 10.10
C SER A 224 -9.26 -1.24 9.33
N GLN A 225 -9.98 -0.12 9.40
CA GLN A 225 -9.65 1.11 8.65
C GLN A 225 -8.22 1.60 8.92
N SER A 226 -7.71 1.38 10.12
CA SER A 226 -6.33 1.71 10.48
C SER A 226 -5.32 0.78 9.79
N ALA A 227 -5.60 -0.53 9.71
CA ALA A 227 -4.74 -1.48 9.01
C ALA A 227 -4.72 -1.25 7.48
N VAL A 228 -5.84 -0.84 6.88
CA VAL A 228 -5.90 -0.41 5.47
C VAL A 228 -5.01 0.82 5.24
N LEU A 229 -5.07 1.83 6.10
CA LEU A 229 -4.20 3.00 6.00
C LEU A 229 -2.71 2.62 6.13
N LYS A 230 -2.37 1.71 7.05
CA LYS A 230 -1.00 1.21 7.23
C LYS A 230 -0.47 0.51 5.96
N ARG A 231 -1.31 -0.26 5.27
CA ARG A 231 -0.97 -0.90 3.98
C ARG A 231 -0.62 0.13 2.90
N TYR A 232 -1.47 1.14 2.72
CA TYR A 232 -1.19 2.22 1.77
C TYR A 232 0.11 2.96 2.10
N MET A 233 0.38 3.21 3.39
CA MET A 233 1.62 3.86 3.81
C MET A 233 2.86 2.99 3.56
N ALA A 234 2.77 1.68 3.77
CA ALA A 234 3.85 0.75 3.48
C ALA A 234 4.16 0.69 1.97
N ASP A 235 3.13 0.65 1.13
CA ASP A 235 3.27 0.65 -0.32
C ASP A 235 3.87 1.97 -0.82
N ILE A 236 3.42 3.11 -0.30
CA ILE A 236 4.03 4.43 -0.58
C ILE A 236 5.50 4.45 -0.17
N GLY A 237 5.84 3.86 0.98
CA GLY A 237 7.22 3.75 1.44
C GLY A 237 8.12 3.01 0.46
N LYS A 238 7.66 1.87 -0.09
CA LYS A 238 8.43 1.13 -1.10
C LYS A 238 8.45 1.79 -2.48
N SER A 239 7.35 2.42 -2.89
CA SER A 239 7.21 3.02 -4.23
C SER A 239 7.57 4.50 -4.31
N TRP A 240 8.02 5.12 -3.22
CA TRP A 240 8.43 6.53 -3.17
C TRP A 240 9.36 6.98 -4.32
N PRO A 241 10.42 6.22 -4.71
CA PRO A 241 11.29 6.64 -5.80
C PRO A 241 10.54 6.70 -7.13
N VAL A 242 9.65 5.73 -7.36
CA VAL A 242 8.81 5.66 -8.56
C VAL A 242 7.83 6.83 -8.58
N LEU A 243 7.24 7.20 -7.43
CA LEU A 243 6.32 8.34 -7.34
C LEU A 243 7.01 9.66 -7.67
N ILE A 244 8.24 9.88 -7.20
CA ILE A 244 9.01 11.08 -7.55
C ILE A 244 9.33 11.12 -9.03
N VAL A 245 9.84 10.00 -9.57
CA VAL A 245 10.31 9.96 -10.95
C VAL A 245 9.14 10.04 -11.92
N CYS A 246 8.16 9.15 -11.79
CA CYS A 246 7.01 9.06 -12.71
C CYS A 246 5.94 10.12 -12.43
N GLY A 247 5.74 10.55 -11.18
CA GLY A 247 4.69 11.52 -10.81
C GLY A 247 5.19 12.97 -10.75
N GLY A 248 6.48 13.20 -10.47
CA GLY A 248 7.05 14.53 -10.34
C GLY A 248 7.91 14.92 -11.54
N ILE A 249 9.06 14.26 -11.70
CA ILE A 249 10.11 14.68 -12.63
C ILE A 249 9.66 14.49 -14.09
N LEU A 250 9.16 13.30 -14.43
CA LEU A 250 8.77 12.96 -15.80
C LEU A 250 7.64 13.86 -16.33
N PRO A 251 6.55 14.12 -15.59
CA PRO A 251 5.49 15.02 -16.06
C PRO A 251 5.95 16.48 -16.19
N LEU A 252 6.81 16.96 -15.29
CA LEU A 252 7.39 18.30 -15.40
C LEU A 252 8.25 18.43 -16.66
N PHE A 253 9.08 17.42 -16.93
CA PHE A 253 9.92 17.38 -18.13
C PHE A 253 9.08 17.31 -19.41
N LEU A 254 8.08 16.42 -19.46
CA LEU A 254 7.15 16.33 -20.58
C LEU A 254 6.36 17.63 -20.78
N SER A 255 5.96 18.31 -19.70
CA SER A 255 5.30 19.61 -19.76
C SER A 255 6.20 20.69 -20.35
N VAL A 256 7.50 20.71 -20.04
CA VAL A 256 8.44 21.67 -20.64
C VAL A 256 8.63 21.39 -22.12
N ILE A 257 8.80 20.12 -22.52
CA ILE A 257 8.86 19.72 -23.94
C ILE A 257 7.60 20.16 -24.68
N TRP A 258 6.44 19.93 -24.06
CA TRP A 258 5.16 20.32 -24.63
C TRP A 258 5.04 21.83 -24.88
N LEU A 259 5.47 22.66 -23.92
CA LEU A 259 5.50 24.12 -24.08
C LEU A 259 6.47 24.57 -25.19
N LEU A 260 7.64 23.92 -25.29
CA LEU A 260 8.59 24.20 -26.37
C LEU A 260 8.03 23.83 -27.74
N MET A 261 7.28 22.72 -27.83
CA MET A 261 6.63 22.29 -29.07
C MET A 261 5.55 23.28 -29.51
N ILE A 262 4.72 23.80 -28.59
CA ILE A 262 3.74 24.86 -28.90
C ILE A 262 4.43 26.10 -29.45
N ARG A 263 5.62 26.46 -28.94
CA ARG A 263 6.33 27.66 -29.37
C ARG A 263 6.96 27.56 -30.77
N HIS A 264 7.47 26.38 -31.15
CA HIS A 264 8.25 26.22 -32.38
C HIS A 264 7.51 25.46 -33.49
N PHE A 265 6.53 24.61 -33.16
CA PHE A 265 5.90 23.67 -34.09
C PHE A 265 4.38 23.57 -33.89
N VAL A 266 3.68 24.69 -34.05
CA VAL A 266 2.21 24.76 -33.89
C VAL A 266 1.47 23.80 -34.83
N ALA A 267 1.95 23.61 -36.06
CA ALA A 267 1.31 22.72 -37.03
C ALA A 267 1.53 21.23 -36.74
N ALA A 268 2.66 20.85 -36.10
CA ALA A 268 2.95 19.45 -35.77
C ALA A 268 2.29 18.99 -34.46
N MET A 269 1.96 19.94 -33.58
CA MET A 269 1.40 19.68 -32.26
C MET A 269 0.13 18.80 -32.29
N PRO A 270 -0.89 19.08 -33.13
CA PRO A 270 -2.11 18.27 -33.17
C PRO A 270 -1.85 16.84 -33.64
N TRP A 271 -0.95 16.67 -34.61
CA TRP A 271 -0.59 15.35 -35.14
C TRP A 271 0.11 14.49 -34.10
N VAL A 272 1.07 15.06 -33.36
CA VAL A 272 1.76 14.35 -32.27
C VAL A 272 0.78 13.92 -31.18
N THR A 273 -0.21 14.75 -30.82
CA THR A 273 -1.22 14.35 -29.82
C THR A 273 -2.15 13.25 -30.27
N VAL A 274 -2.61 13.28 -31.53
CA VAL A 274 -3.49 12.24 -32.06
C VAL A 274 -2.75 10.90 -32.08
N VAL A 275 -1.52 10.89 -32.61
CA VAL A 275 -0.69 9.67 -32.63
C VAL A 275 -0.41 9.15 -31.22
N LEU A 276 0.01 10.02 -30.30
CA LEU A 276 0.32 9.61 -28.92
C LEU A 276 -0.92 9.06 -28.20
N PHE A 277 -2.08 9.71 -28.35
CA PHE A 277 -3.33 9.28 -27.76
C PHE A 277 -3.77 7.90 -28.30
N ASP A 278 -3.74 7.72 -29.62
CA ASP A 278 -4.11 6.45 -30.26
C ASP A 278 -3.14 5.31 -29.86
N VAL A 279 -1.84 5.58 -29.79
CA VAL A 279 -0.85 4.57 -29.33
C VAL A 279 -1.07 4.19 -27.86
N LEU A 280 -1.32 5.17 -26.98
CA LEU A 280 -1.55 4.91 -25.55
C LEU A 280 -2.83 4.11 -25.32
N ILE A 281 -3.93 4.46 -26.00
CA ILE A 281 -5.20 3.75 -25.80
C ILE A 281 -5.13 2.31 -26.34
N ILE A 282 -4.40 2.08 -27.44
CA ILE A 282 -4.13 0.72 -27.96
C ILE A 282 -3.26 -0.06 -26.97
N SER A 283 -2.19 0.53 -26.45
CA SER A 283 -1.28 -0.11 -25.48
C SER A 283 -1.99 -0.52 -24.19
N VAL A 284 -2.78 0.39 -23.60
CA VAL A 284 -3.55 0.10 -22.38
C VAL A 284 -4.60 -0.98 -22.63
N THR A 285 -5.32 -0.90 -23.75
CA THR A 285 -6.32 -1.91 -24.12
C THR A 285 -5.65 -3.27 -24.29
N MET A 286 -4.52 -3.34 -25.01
CA MET A 286 -3.73 -4.55 -25.18
C MET A 286 -3.30 -5.15 -23.84
N PHE A 287 -2.79 -4.33 -22.91
CA PHE A 287 -2.42 -4.78 -21.57
C PHE A 287 -3.57 -5.46 -20.82
N PHE A 288 -4.81 -4.97 -20.94
CA PHE A 288 -5.97 -5.63 -20.35
C PHE A 288 -6.29 -6.98 -21.02
N TYR A 289 -6.16 -7.07 -22.35
CA TYR A 289 -6.28 -8.36 -23.06
C TYR A 289 -5.23 -9.38 -22.61
N LEU A 290 -4.00 -8.93 -22.30
CA LEU A 290 -2.94 -9.77 -21.71
C LEU A 290 -3.35 -10.28 -20.33
N LYS A 291 -3.83 -9.39 -19.45
CA LYS A 291 -4.19 -9.73 -18.08
C LYS A 291 -5.39 -10.67 -17.97
N VAL A 292 -6.31 -10.66 -18.93
CA VAL A 292 -7.46 -11.56 -18.97
C VAL A 292 -7.11 -12.94 -19.58
N GLY A 293 -5.96 -13.05 -20.26
CA GLY A 293 -5.53 -14.29 -20.91
C GLY A 293 -6.32 -14.63 -22.17
N TRP A 294 -6.88 -13.63 -22.85
CA TRP A 294 -7.58 -13.82 -24.13
C TRP A 294 -6.60 -13.91 -25.31
N ILE A 295 -5.36 -13.43 -25.15
CA ILE A 295 -4.28 -13.65 -26.09
C ILE A 295 -3.46 -14.86 -25.60
N GLY A 296 -3.17 -15.82 -26.47
CA GLY A 296 -2.50 -17.08 -26.11
C GLY A 296 -1.08 -16.88 -25.55
N ASN A 297 -0.70 -17.77 -24.63
CA ASN A 297 0.60 -17.76 -23.92
C ASN A 297 1.82 -17.94 -24.86
N ASP A 298 1.58 -18.36 -26.10
CA ASP A 298 2.61 -18.76 -27.06
C ASP A 298 3.33 -17.56 -27.72
N ALA A 299 2.80 -16.35 -27.57
CA ALA A 299 3.35 -15.14 -28.20
C ALA A 299 4.13 -14.20 -27.23
N ILE A 300 4.14 -14.45 -25.91
CA ILE A 300 4.43 -13.38 -24.91
C ILE A 300 5.34 -13.84 -23.74
N SER A 301 5.73 -15.12 -23.70
CA SER A 301 6.69 -15.64 -22.72
C SER A 301 8.05 -14.92 -22.62
N PRO A 302 8.60 -14.21 -23.64
CA PRO A 302 9.89 -13.54 -23.48
C PRO A 302 9.83 -12.12 -22.88
N ILE A 303 8.64 -11.51 -22.74
CA ILE A 303 8.52 -10.08 -22.34
C ILE A 303 8.02 -9.95 -20.89
N ILE A 304 7.27 -10.93 -20.41
CA ILE A 304 6.73 -10.95 -19.05
C ILE A 304 7.41 -12.15 -18.39
N GLY A 305 8.38 -11.88 -17.51
CA GLY A 305 9.12 -12.91 -16.79
C GLY A 305 8.22 -14.01 -16.22
N GLU A 306 8.82 -15.19 -16.07
CA GLU A 306 8.20 -16.45 -15.65
C GLU A 306 7.08 -16.21 -14.62
N HIS A 307 5.85 -16.57 -14.98
CA HIS A 307 4.70 -16.41 -14.09
C HIS A 307 4.91 -17.28 -12.85
N ASP A 308 5.00 -16.64 -11.68
CA ASP A 308 4.92 -17.32 -10.40
C ASP A 308 3.62 -18.17 -10.37
N PRO A 309 3.70 -19.50 -10.23
CA PRO A 309 2.55 -20.39 -10.33
C PRO A 309 1.59 -20.30 -9.14
N TYR A 310 1.81 -19.36 -8.22
CA TYR A 310 1.09 -19.22 -6.95
C TYR A 310 0.07 -18.07 -6.89
N ILE A 311 -0.13 -17.29 -7.96
CA ILE A 311 -1.24 -16.31 -7.98
C ILE A 311 -2.52 -16.99 -8.48
N HIS A 312 -3.25 -17.63 -7.56
CA HIS A 312 -4.65 -17.96 -7.79
C HIS A 312 -5.50 -16.67 -7.81
N VAL A 313 -5.65 -16.06 -8.99
CA VAL A 313 -6.62 -14.98 -9.17
C VAL A 313 -8.01 -15.55 -8.92
N SER A 314 -8.69 -15.06 -7.89
CA SER A 314 -10.04 -15.53 -7.56
C SER A 314 -10.98 -15.34 -8.76
N VAL A 315 -11.90 -16.28 -8.98
CA VAL A 315 -12.86 -16.26 -10.10
C VAL A 315 -13.66 -14.95 -10.17
N ARG A 316 -13.83 -14.28 -9.01
CA ARG A 316 -14.48 -12.97 -8.89
C ARG A 316 -13.66 -11.86 -9.56
N GLU A 317 -12.37 -11.77 -9.25
CA GLU A 317 -11.45 -10.76 -9.80
C GLU A 317 -11.31 -10.89 -11.33
N LEU A 318 -11.28 -12.12 -11.84
CA LEU A 318 -11.22 -12.37 -13.28
C LEU A 318 -12.47 -11.87 -14.02
N THR A 319 -13.64 -11.94 -13.38
CA THR A 319 -14.89 -11.44 -13.96
C THR A 319 -14.86 -9.91 -14.06
N HIS A 320 -14.34 -9.23 -13.04
CA HIS A 320 -14.18 -7.77 -13.07
C HIS A 320 -13.21 -7.32 -14.16
N LEU A 321 -12.07 -8.00 -14.31
CA LEU A 321 -11.09 -7.72 -15.38
C LEU A 321 -11.67 -7.90 -16.78
N ARG A 322 -12.51 -8.93 -17.01
CA ARG A 322 -13.21 -9.14 -18.29
C ARG A 322 -14.15 -7.98 -18.64
N VAL A 323 -14.95 -7.53 -17.69
CA VAL A 323 -15.88 -6.40 -17.89
C VAL A 323 -15.12 -5.12 -18.24
N VAL A 324 -14.02 -4.83 -17.53
CA VAL A 324 -13.16 -3.67 -17.80
C VAL A 324 -12.53 -3.77 -19.20
N THR A 325 -12.10 -4.96 -19.62
CA THR A 325 -11.50 -5.15 -20.95
C THR A 325 -12.50 -4.85 -22.07
N VAL A 326 -13.75 -5.33 -21.95
CA VAL A 326 -14.81 -5.01 -22.91
C VAL A 326 -15.11 -3.52 -22.94
N LEU A 327 -15.21 -2.88 -21.77
CA LEU A 327 -15.40 -1.43 -21.67
C LEU A 327 -14.26 -0.65 -22.37
N MET A 328 -13.00 -1.01 -22.10
CA MET A 328 -11.83 -0.38 -22.70
C MET A 328 -11.80 -0.57 -24.22
N SER A 329 -12.21 -1.74 -24.73
CA SER A 329 -12.31 -1.98 -26.17
C SER A 329 -13.33 -1.06 -26.86
N PHE A 330 -14.48 -0.79 -26.20
CA PHE A 330 -15.48 0.13 -26.69
C PHE A 330 -14.96 1.57 -26.70
N ILE A 331 -14.30 2.00 -25.61
CA ILE A 331 -13.68 3.33 -25.49
C ILE A 331 -12.61 3.51 -26.57
N MET A 332 -11.76 2.51 -26.82
CA MET A 332 -10.74 2.52 -27.87
C MET A 332 -11.36 2.71 -29.26
N LEU A 333 -12.44 1.98 -29.58
CA LEU A 333 -13.11 2.09 -30.87
C LEU A 333 -13.70 3.49 -31.07
N VAL A 334 -14.38 4.02 -30.06
CA VAL A 334 -14.91 5.40 -30.10
C VAL A 334 -13.78 6.42 -30.26
N ALA A 335 -12.70 6.26 -29.49
CA ALA A 335 -11.53 7.13 -29.55
C ALA A 335 -10.93 7.17 -30.96
N ILE A 336 -10.66 6.02 -31.58
CA ILE A 336 -10.11 5.94 -32.93
C ILE A 336 -11.05 6.57 -33.97
N LEU A 337 -12.36 6.33 -33.87
CA LEU A 337 -13.34 6.97 -34.77
C LEU A 337 -13.34 8.50 -34.61
N THR A 338 -13.23 9.00 -33.38
CA THR A 338 -13.11 10.44 -33.13
C THR A 338 -11.78 11.01 -33.63
N SER A 339 -10.66 10.30 -33.46
CA SER A 339 -9.35 10.68 -34.00
C SER A 339 -9.42 10.84 -35.53
N ILE A 340 -10.00 9.86 -36.24
CA ILE A 340 -10.20 9.93 -37.70
C ILE A 340 -11.06 11.13 -38.11
N ALA A 341 -12.14 11.41 -37.38
CA ALA A 341 -13.01 12.55 -37.66
C ALA A 341 -12.28 13.90 -37.45
N ILE A 342 -11.42 13.99 -36.44
CA ILE A 342 -10.64 15.18 -36.11
C ILE A 342 -9.52 15.41 -37.14
N VAL A 343 -8.89 14.35 -37.67
CA VAL A 343 -7.84 14.46 -38.70
C VAL A 343 -8.29 15.28 -39.91
N ARG A 344 -9.54 15.12 -40.38
CA ARG A 344 -10.09 15.95 -41.47
C ARG A 344 -10.11 17.44 -41.12
N ARG A 345 -10.43 17.78 -39.88
CA ARG A 345 -10.44 19.17 -39.40
C ARG A 345 -9.04 19.74 -39.22
N ILE A 346 -8.10 18.93 -38.75
CA ILE A 346 -6.68 19.31 -38.65
C ILE A 346 -6.12 19.60 -40.04
N LEU A 347 -6.36 18.71 -41.02
CA LEU A 347 -5.91 18.90 -42.40
C LEU A 347 -6.41 20.22 -43.00
N MET A 348 -7.69 20.57 -42.81
CA MET A 348 -8.24 21.86 -43.27
C MET A 348 -7.67 23.09 -42.54
N ALA A 349 -7.17 22.93 -41.32
CA ALA A 349 -6.60 24.01 -40.52
C ALA A 349 -5.09 24.18 -40.71
N THR A 350 -4.40 23.13 -41.18
CA THR A 350 -2.94 23.14 -41.44
C THR A 350 -2.58 23.28 -42.92
N SER A 351 -3.55 23.13 -43.84
CA SER A 351 -3.44 23.50 -45.26
C SER A 351 -3.62 25.00 -45.45
#